data_AF-A0A956EPP1-F1
#
_entry.id   AF-A0A956EPP1-F1
#
_cell.length_a   1.000
_cell.length_b   1.000
_cell.length_c   1.000
_cell.angle_alpha   90.00
_cell.angle_beta   90.00
_cell.angle_gamma   90.00
#
_symmetry.space_group_name_H-M   'P 1'
#
loop_
_entity.id
_entity.type
_entity.pdbx_description
1 polymer ?
#
loop_
_entity_poly.entity_id
_entity_poly.type
_entity_poly.pdbx_seq_one_letter_code
_entity_poly.pdbx_strand_id
1 'polypeptide(L)'
;MSRPAPPPKPPPKPTRQSNEASGAHQMPPDSAPGPLSASAKEQLTLQALGLRNEQVQARIIHYKGDLETSPELDAVTAQVVAQLKAMQAVVESDPNERESPDAIEAQQIELRSRLLQRVFTKDEQSSLVTQNLNTIGRRVAKLFFESELHEKTRGDKEKTIYHAEQGIYYVLSRYKNRINAELEGFDYVDDDIKQLTFDLLTKMERDLQVGFLSRRSPEMKRVMGDYTAVLIDFFREHLPPRVEQMAKVTIRAAETAQQTNSVSYKVHADRFPYFRAEWERLFVQQMVNFCGDALMARLEKTDHDIRDETVKFFTDPHVFSETCEVICDALYDFLCLEGFLDLPVDWRVKLGRA
;
A
#
# COMPACT_ATOMS: atom_id res chain seq x y z
N MET A 1 5.36 70.98 -48.20
CA MET A 1 4.90 69.60 -47.92
C MET A 1 5.08 69.34 -46.43
N SER A 2 4.03 69.51 -45.64
CA SER A 2 4.06 69.42 -44.19
C SER A 2 3.50 68.08 -43.73
N ARG A 3 4.26 67.34 -42.91
CA ARG A 3 3.91 66.02 -42.38
C ARG A 3 2.71 66.14 -41.42
N PRO A 4 1.74 65.20 -41.45
CA PRO A 4 0.64 65.18 -40.48
C PRO A 4 1.10 64.71 -39.10
N ALA A 5 0.53 65.32 -38.06
CA ALA A 5 0.82 65.05 -36.65
C ALA A 5 0.24 63.70 -36.18
N PRO A 6 0.87 63.01 -35.20
CA PRO A 6 0.39 61.74 -34.68
C PRO A 6 -0.84 61.89 -33.77
N PRO A 7 -1.69 60.85 -33.65
CA PRO A 7 -2.93 60.90 -32.86
C PRO A 7 -2.67 60.87 -31.33
N PRO A 8 -3.61 61.38 -30.52
CA PRO A 8 -3.46 61.51 -29.08
C PRO A 8 -3.56 60.15 -28.35
N LYS A 9 -2.79 60.02 -27.26
CA LYS A 9 -2.78 58.82 -26.39
C LYS A 9 -4.08 58.70 -25.59
N PRO A 10 -4.59 57.47 -25.36
CA PRO A 10 -5.79 57.25 -24.55
C PRO A 10 -5.54 57.47 -23.04
N PRO A 11 -6.59 57.79 -22.27
CA PRO A 11 -6.48 58.13 -20.85
C PRO A 11 -6.13 56.92 -19.97
N PRO A 12 -5.46 57.13 -18.83
CA PRO A 12 -5.08 56.06 -17.92
C PRO A 12 -6.30 55.44 -17.23
N LYS A 13 -6.32 54.11 -17.14
CA LYS A 13 -7.34 53.36 -16.38
C LYS A 13 -7.22 53.63 -14.88
N PRO A 14 -8.34 53.70 -14.14
CA PRO A 14 -8.32 54.00 -12.71
C PRO A 14 -7.70 52.87 -11.90
N THR A 15 -6.79 53.26 -11.00
CA THR A 15 -6.11 52.43 -10.01
C THR A 15 -7.15 51.81 -9.06
N ARG A 16 -7.29 50.49 -9.10
CA ARG A 16 -8.11 49.73 -8.16
C ARG A 16 -7.36 49.71 -6.82
N GLN A 17 -7.82 50.52 -5.87
CA GLN A 17 -7.37 50.49 -4.48
C GLN A 17 -7.71 49.12 -3.88
N SER A 18 -6.68 48.31 -3.64
CA SER A 18 -6.75 47.11 -2.80
C SER A 18 -6.63 47.55 -1.34
N ASN A 19 -7.72 47.36 -0.59
CA ASN A 19 -7.73 47.39 0.87
C ASN A 19 -6.84 46.26 1.39
N GLU A 20 -5.63 46.59 1.86
CA GLU A 20 -4.84 45.71 2.71
C GLU A 20 -5.25 45.93 4.17
N ALA A 21 -6.07 45.03 4.67
CA ALA A 21 -6.25 44.80 6.10
C ALA A 21 -5.89 43.34 6.40
N SER A 22 -4.89 43.19 7.27
CA SER A 22 -4.67 42.08 8.20
C SER A 22 -4.23 40.72 7.65
N GLY A 23 -2.96 40.40 7.92
CA GLY A 23 -2.58 39.10 8.47
C GLY A 23 -2.18 38.00 7.48
N ALA A 24 -1.23 38.27 6.58
CA ALA A 24 -0.54 37.19 5.88
C ALA A 24 0.46 36.49 6.84
N HIS A 25 0.07 35.34 7.39
CA HIS A 25 1.04 34.33 7.82
C HIS A 25 1.86 33.92 6.59
N GLN A 26 3.09 34.44 6.52
CA GLN A 26 4.12 33.88 5.66
C GLN A 26 4.38 32.45 6.14
N MET A 27 3.91 31.47 5.36
CA MET A 27 4.43 30.11 5.48
C MET A 27 5.92 30.15 5.07
N PRO A 28 6.82 29.58 5.89
CA PRO A 28 8.22 29.46 5.50
C PRO A 28 8.36 28.47 4.32
N PRO A 29 9.41 28.61 3.50
CA PRO A 29 9.68 27.74 2.36
C PRO A 29 9.87 26.28 2.80
N ASP A 30 9.45 25.35 1.93
CA ASP A 30 9.61 23.91 2.07
C ASP A 30 11.03 23.59 2.58
N SER A 31 11.06 23.09 3.82
CA SER A 31 12.30 22.73 4.49
C SER A 31 12.84 21.44 3.87
N ALA A 32 14.15 21.38 3.66
CA ALA A 32 14.89 20.19 3.29
C ALA A 32 14.43 18.95 4.10
N PRO A 33 14.56 17.73 3.55
CA PRO A 33 13.82 16.57 4.03
C PRO A 33 14.43 16.04 5.34
N GLY A 34 14.05 16.67 6.45
CA GLY A 34 14.36 16.23 7.80
C GLY A 34 13.45 15.08 8.26
N PRO A 35 13.70 14.53 9.46
CA PRO A 35 12.87 13.47 10.04
C PRO A 35 11.40 13.88 10.09
N LEU A 36 10.50 12.94 9.79
CA LEU A 36 9.07 13.22 9.64
C LEU A 36 8.48 13.70 10.98
N SER A 37 7.69 14.76 10.94
CA SER A 37 6.97 15.22 12.14
C SER A 37 5.98 14.16 12.62
N ALA A 38 5.65 14.16 13.92
CA ALA A 38 4.69 13.20 14.50
C ALA A 38 3.32 13.23 13.79
N SER A 39 2.83 14.43 13.45
CA SER A 39 1.58 14.60 12.69
C SER A 39 1.68 14.02 11.27
N ALA A 40 2.81 14.22 10.59
CA ALA A 40 3.04 13.63 9.27
C ALA A 40 3.08 12.09 9.33
N LYS A 41 3.71 11.52 10.37
CA LYS A 41 3.73 10.05 10.59
C LYS A 41 2.34 9.48 10.85
N GLU A 42 1.52 10.19 11.63
CA GLU A 42 0.14 9.78 11.89
C GLU A 42 -0.71 9.81 10.61
N GLN A 43 -0.62 10.90 9.83
CA GLN A 43 -1.32 11.01 8.54
C GLN A 43 -0.88 9.92 7.55
N LEU A 44 0.43 9.67 7.46
CA LEU A 44 0.99 8.61 6.60
C LEU A 44 0.50 7.22 7.04
N THR A 45 0.43 6.97 8.34
CA THR A 45 -0.13 5.73 8.90
C THR A 45 -1.61 5.58 8.51
N LEU A 46 -2.42 6.62 8.69
CA LEU A 46 -3.84 6.59 8.35
C LEU A 46 -4.07 6.37 6.85
N GLN A 47 -3.30 7.03 5.99
CA GLN A 47 -3.38 6.85 4.55
C GLN A 47 -2.98 5.44 4.11
N ALA A 48 -1.88 4.90 4.64
CA ALA A 48 -1.43 3.55 4.35
C ALA A 48 -2.48 2.50 4.77
N LEU A 49 -3.12 2.70 5.93
CA LEU A 49 -4.20 1.83 6.39
C LEU A 49 -5.48 1.96 5.56
N GLY A 50 -5.83 3.18 5.12
CA GLY A 50 -6.93 3.40 4.19
C GLY A 50 -6.75 2.61 2.89
N LEU A 51 -5.57 2.74 2.26
CA LEU A 51 -5.22 2.00 1.05
C LEU A 51 -5.24 0.48 1.28
N ARG A 52 -4.72 0.03 2.41
CA ARG A 52 -4.74 -1.38 2.77
C ARG A 52 -6.17 -1.91 2.90
N ASN A 53 -7.05 -1.18 3.58
CA ASN A 53 -8.46 -1.54 3.71
C ASN A 53 -9.18 -1.52 2.36
N GLU A 54 -8.92 -0.54 1.50
CA GLU A 54 -9.43 -0.49 0.13
C GLU A 54 -8.98 -1.70 -0.69
N GLN A 55 -7.70 -2.09 -0.61
CA GLN A 55 -7.18 -3.28 -1.27
C GLN A 55 -7.92 -4.55 -0.82
N VAL A 56 -8.22 -4.67 0.48
CA VAL A 56 -9.00 -5.80 1.03
C VAL A 56 -10.46 -5.74 0.58
N GLN A 57 -11.11 -4.58 0.64
CA GLN A 57 -12.52 -4.42 0.26
C GLN A 57 -12.74 -4.60 -1.25
N ALA A 58 -11.87 -4.05 -2.09
CA ALA A 58 -11.92 -4.22 -3.55
C ALA A 58 -11.85 -5.71 -3.92
N ARG A 59 -11.03 -6.50 -3.21
CA ARG A 59 -10.97 -7.96 -3.38
C ARG A 59 -12.29 -8.65 -3.05
N ILE A 60 -13.03 -8.17 -2.06
CA ILE A 60 -14.31 -8.75 -1.62
C ILE A 60 -15.46 -8.42 -2.60
N ILE A 61 -15.50 -7.20 -3.14
CA ILE A 61 -16.60 -6.74 -4.02
C ILE A 61 -16.65 -7.53 -5.33
N HIS A 62 -15.51 -7.79 -5.95
CA HIS A 62 -15.44 -8.55 -7.21
C HIS A 62 -15.78 -10.04 -7.05
N TYR A 63 -15.72 -10.58 -5.83
CA TYR A 63 -16.07 -11.98 -5.54
C TYR A 63 -17.57 -12.20 -5.39
N LYS A 64 -18.33 -11.20 -4.91
CA LYS A 64 -19.77 -11.33 -4.63
C LYS A 64 -20.68 -11.07 -5.85
N GLY A 65 -20.12 -10.71 -7.00
CA GLY A 65 -20.89 -10.43 -8.23
C GLY A 65 -21.47 -11.66 -8.92
N ASP A 66 -20.88 -12.84 -8.72
CA ASP A 66 -21.17 -14.05 -9.51
C ASP A 66 -21.62 -15.28 -8.69
N LEU A 67 -21.85 -15.12 -7.38
CA LEU A 67 -22.27 -16.21 -6.50
C LEU A 67 -23.80 -16.20 -6.27
N GLU A 68 -24.55 -16.65 -7.28
CA GLU A 68 -25.87 -17.25 -7.04
C GLU A 68 -25.64 -18.71 -6.65
N THR A 69 -25.73 -19.03 -5.36
CA THR A 69 -25.66 -20.41 -4.88
C THR A 69 -26.97 -21.14 -5.20
N SER A 70 -26.86 -22.38 -5.68
CA SER A 70 -28.00 -23.27 -5.89
C SER A 70 -28.70 -23.59 -4.56
N PRO A 71 -30.04 -23.59 -4.48
CA PRO A 71 -30.80 -23.84 -3.25
C PRO A 71 -30.52 -25.22 -2.61
N GLU A 72 -29.97 -26.16 -3.37
CA GLU A 72 -29.58 -27.48 -2.87
C GLU A 72 -28.31 -27.43 -2.00
N LEU A 73 -27.36 -26.56 -2.33
CA LEU A 73 -26.14 -26.36 -1.55
C LEU A 73 -26.44 -25.64 -0.23
N ASP A 74 -27.41 -24.74 -0.22
CA ASP A 74 -27.87 -24.06 1.00
C ASP A 74 -28.58 -25.03 1.96
N ALA A 75 -29.36 -25.98 1.42
CA ALA A 75 -30.03 -27.01 2.22
C ALA A 75 -29.04 -27.99 2.89
N VAL A 76 -28.01 -28.43 2.15
CA VAL A 76 -26.93 -29.26 2.71
C VAL A 76 -26.13 -28.48 3.75
N THR A 77 -25.83 -27.21 3.49
CA THR A 77 -25.13 -26.33 4.44
C THR A 77 -25.95 -26.14 5.72
N ALA A 78 -27.27 -25.94 5.61
CA ALA A 78 -28.15 -25.83 6.76
C ALA A 78 -28.18 -27.11 7.60
N GLN A 79 -28.18 -28.28 6.98
CA GLN A 79 -28.15 -29.57 7.67
C GLN A 79 -26.83 -29.80 8.42
N VAL A 80 -25.69 -29.45 7.79
CA VAL A 80 -24.37 -29.55 8.43
C VAL A 80 -24.24 -28.55 9.58
N VAL A 81 -24.73 -27.32 9.42
CA VAL A 81 -24.76 -26.31 10.50
C VAL A 81 -25.63 -26.77 11.67
N ALA A 82 -26.77 -27.42 11.39
CA ALA A 82 -27.63 -27.98 12.44
C ALA A 82 -26.95 -29.12 13.21
N GLN A 83 -26.23 -30.02 12.52
CA GLN A 83 -25.46 -31.08 13.17
C GLN A 83 -24.29 -30.54 13.99
N LEU A 84 -23.56 -29.54 13.49
CA LEU A 84 -22.48 -28.89 14.23
C LEU A 84 -22.99 -28.19 15.49
N LYS A 85 -24.13 -27.50 15.42
CA LYS A 85 -24.79 -26.91 16.60
C LYS A 85 -25.23 -27.96 17.60
N ALA A 86 -25.75 -29.10 17.14
CA ALA A 86 -26.14 -30.20 18.02
C ALA A 86 -24.93 -30.84 18.72
N MET A 87 -23.80 -30.99 18.03
CA MET A 87 -22.56 -31.48 18.64
C MET A 87 -21.94 -30.47 19.61
N GLN A 88 -21.99 -29.17 19.29
CA GLN A 88 -21.55 -28.10 20.20
C GLN A 88 -22.40 -28.05 21.47
N ALA A 89 -23.72 -28.19 21.37
CA ALA A 89 -24.61 -28.23 22.54
C ALA A 89 -24.32 -29.42 23.48
N VAL A 90 -23.79 -30.53 22.95
CA VAL A 90 -23.37 -31.69 23.75
C VAL A 90 -22.04 -31.40 24.47
N VAL A 91 -21.14 -30.62 23.87
CA VAL A 91 -19.87 -30.19 24.50
C VAL A 91 -20.11 -29.09 25.55
N GLU A 92 -21.09 -28.21 25.36
CA GLU A 92 -21.46 -27.18 26.33
C GLU A 92 -22.12 -27.71 27.62
N SER A 93 -22.49 -28.99 27.65
CA SER A 93 -23.16 -29.63 28.79
C SER A 93 -22.22 -30.32 29.79
N ASP A 94 -20.91 -30.24 29.58
CA ASP A 94 -19.90 -30.69 30.57
C ASP A 94 -19.41 -29.49 31.41
N PRO A 95 -19.77 -29.41 32.71
CA PRO A 95 -19.48 -28.26 33.57
C PRO A 95 -18.07 -28.34 34.18
N ASN A 96 -17.08 -28.80 33.41
CA ASN A 96 -15.69 -28.56 33.77
C ASN A 96 -15.40 -27.07 33.55
N GLU A 97 -14.81 -26.43 34.57
CA GLU A 97 -14.54 -24.99 34.69
C GLU A 97 -14.22 -24.32 33.34
N ARG A 98 -15.22 -23.67 32.75
CA ARG A 98 -15.01 -22.83 31.55
C ARG A 98 -14.02 -21.75 31.97
N GLU A 99 -12.83 -21.75 31.35
CA GLU A 99 -11.78 -20.77 31.67
C GLU A 99 -12.36 -19.35 31.60
N SER A 100 -11.99 -18.49 32.55
CA SER A 100 -12.47 -17.11 32.52
C SER A 100 -11.95 -16.39 31.27
N PRO A 101 -12.70 -15.41 30.73
CA PRO A 101 -12.24 -14.61 29.58
C PRO A 101 -10.85 -13.99 29.80
N ASP A 102 -10.53 -13.58 31.04
CA ASP A 102 -9.22 -13.05 31.39
C ASP A 102 -8.11 -14.12 31.30
N ALA A 103 -8.39 -15.36 31.69
CA ALA A 103 -7.46 -16.48 31.57
C ALA A 103 -7.24 -16.87 30.10
N ILE A 104 -8.32 -16.91 29.30
CA ILE A 104 -8.26 -17.15 27.85
C ILE A 104 -7.43 -16.05 27.17
N GLU A 105 -7.69 -14.78 27.46
CA GLU A 105 -6.92 -13.64 26.94
C GLU A 105 -5.43 -13.78 27.30
N ALA A 106 -5.11 -14.05 28.57
CA ALA A 106 -3.73 -14.17 29.02
C ALA A 106 -2.98 -15.28 28.28
N GLN A 107 -3.61 -16.46 28.11
CA GLN A 107 -3.01 -17.59 27.38
C GLN A 107 -2.84 -17.28 25.89
N GLN A 108 -3.83 -16.65 25.25
CA GLN A 108 -3.73 -16.23 23.85
C GLN A 108 -2.59 -15.21 23.64
N ILE A 109 -2.41 -14.26 24.57
CA ILE A 109 -1.31 -13.29 24.54
C ILE A 109 0.03 -13.99 24.67
N GLU A 110 0.17 -14.90 25.63
CA GLU A 110 1.43 -15.62 25.86
C GLU A 110 1.81 -16.47 24.63
N LEU A 111 0.87 -17.27 24.13
CA LEU A 111 1.08 -18.14 22.98
C LEU A 111 1.46 -17.32 21.74
N ARG A 112 0.72 -16.26 21.46
CA ARG A 112 1.02 -15.38 20.32
C ARG A 112 2.36 -14.70 20.46
N SER A 113 2.69 -14.17 21.64
CA SER A 113 3.97 -13.51 21.86
C SER A 113 5.13 -14.46 21.59
N ARG A 114 5.01 -15.71 22.05
CA ARG A 114 5.98 -16.78 21.76
C ARG A 114 6.09 -17.09 20.27
N LEU A 115 4.97 -17.20 19.57
CA LEU A 115 4.95 -17.44 18.12
C LEU A 115 5.57 -16.27 17.34
N LEU A 116 5.25 -15.03 17.71
CA LEU A 116 5.79 -13.85 17.05
C LEU A 116 7.28 -13.65 17.34
N GLN A 117 7.78 -14.02 18.52
CA GLN A 117 9.21 -14.02 18.83
C GLN A 117 10.00 -15.02 17.97
N ARG A 118 9.38 -16.14 17.55
CA ARG A 118 9.97 -17.07 16.58
C ARG A 118 10.07 -16.45 15.18
N VAL A 119 9.12 -15.59 14.80
CA VAL A 119 9.09 -14.90 13.50
C VAL A 119 10.01 -13.68 13.48
N PHE A 120 9.97 -12.86 14.52
CA PHE A 120 10.73 -11.62 14.62
C PHE A 120 11.85 -11.80 15.64
N THR A 121 12.91 -12.49 15.21
CA THR A 121 14.12 -12.66 15.99
C THR A 121 15.24 -11.75 15.47
N LYS A 122 16.17 -11.42 16.37
CA LYS A 122 17.45 -10.77 16.03
C LYS A 122 18.34 -11.68 15.19
N ASP A 123 18.17 -13.00 15.34
CA ASP A 123 18.99 -13.98 14.66
C ASP A 123 18.65 -14.06 13.18
N GLU A 124 19.64 -14.36 12.34
CA GLU A 124 19.49 -14.46 10.88
C GLU A 124 18.55 -15.61 10.43
N GLN A 125 18.05 -16.39 11.38
CA GLN A 125 17.27 -17.61 11.15
C GLN A 125 15.77 -17.36 10.91
N SER A 126 15.27 -16.11 11.00
CA SER A 126 13.89 -15.85 10.57
C SER A 126 13.77 -16.03 9.05
N SER A 127 13.31 -17.22 8.66
CA SER A 127 13.06 -17.58 7.27
C SER A 127 11.95 -16.73 6.67
N LEU A 128 10.92 -16.38 7.46
CA LEU A 128 9.75 -15.66 6.98
C LEU A 128 10.10 -14.27 6.45
N VAL A 129 10.84 -13.47 7.23
CA VAL A 129 11.21 -12.11 6.80
C VAL A 129 12.12 -12.17 5.58
N THR A 130 13.18 -12.97 5.65
CA THR A 130 14.17 -13.10 4.57
C THR A 130 13.55 -13.58 3.26
N GLN A 131 12.63 -14.55 3.30
CA GLN A 131 11.93 -15.05 2.12
C GLN A 131 11.01 -14.00 1.48
N ASN A 132 10.47 -13.08 2.28
CA ASN A 132 9.51 -12.08 1.81
C ASN A 132 10.15 -10.77 1.33
N LEU A 133 11.40 -10.46 1.73
CA LEU A 133 12.10 -9.25 1.26
C LEU A 133 12.20 -9.18 -0.27
N ASN A 134 12.48 -10.29 -0.94
CA ASN A 134 12.51 -10.34 -2.41
C ASN A 134 11.14 -10.05 -3.04
N THR A 135 10.06 -10.49 -2.40
CA THR A 135 8.70 -10.23 -2.87
C THR A 135 8.32 -8.77 -2.65
N ILE A 136 8.67 -8.19 -1.50
CA ILE A 136 8.52 -6.76 -1.22
C ILE A 136 9.26 -5.93 -2.27
N GLY A 137 10.55 -6.21 -2.49
CA GLY A 137 11.38 -5.50 -3.45
C GLY A 137 10.80 -5.53 -4.87
N ARG A 138 10.27 -6.67 -5.32
CA ARG A 138 9.58 -6.78 -6.63
C ARG A 138 8.30 -5.93 -6.70
N ARG A 139 7.48 -5.94 -5.65
CA ARG A 139 6.23 -5.16 -5.62
C ARG A 139 6.48 -3.66 -5.56
N VAL A 140 7.42 -3.23 -4.71
CA VAL A 140 7.81 -1.82 -4.60
C VAL A 140 8.48 -1.34 -5.90
N ALA A 141 9.34 -2.14 -6.54
CA ALA A 141 9.89 -1.80 -7.85
C ALA A 141 8.81 -1.65 -8.93
N LYS A 142 7.81 -2.53 -8.93
CA LYS A 142 6.66 -2.43 -9.84
C LYS A 142 5.89 -1.13 -9.59
N LEU A 143 5.56 -0.82 -8.33
CA LEU A 143 4.91 0.44 -7.97
C LEU A 143 5.74 1.66 -8.38
N PHE A 144 7.07 1.61 -8.20
CA PHE A 144 7.96 2.69 -8.59
C PHE A 144 7.86 2.96 -10.09
N PHE A 145 8.02 1.93 -10.91
CA PHE A 145 7.91 2.10 -12.36
C PHE A 145 6.51 2.51 -12.81
N GLU A 146 5.45 1.96 -12.20
CA GLU A 146 4.08 2.44 -12.46
C GLU A 146 3.95 3.95 -12.13
N SER A 147 4.49 4.40 -11.00
CA SER A 147 4.46 5.81 -10.59
C SER A 147 5.27 6.73 -11.52
N GLU A 148 6.37 6.24 -12.09
CA GLU A 148 7.19 6.97 -13.04
C GLU A 148 6.46 7.17 -14.37
N LEU A 149 5.67 6.20 -14.81
CA LEU A 149 4.93 6.27 -16.08
C LEU A 149 3.71 7.19 -16.02
N HIS A 150 3.22 7.53 -14.83
CA HIS A 150 2.10 8.46 -14.68
C HIS A 150 2.59 9.90 -14.70
N GLU A 151 1.94 10.74 -15.53
CA GLU A 151 2.29 12.15 -15.68
C GLU A 151 2.05 12.99 -14.41
N LYS A 152 1.08 12.59 -13.58
CA LYS A 152 0.76 13.23 -12.30
C LYS A 152 0.78 12.17 -11.21
N THR A 153 1.67 12.33 -10.22
CA THR A 153 1.51 11.65 -8.93
C THR A 153 0.34 12.33 -8.22
N ARG A 154 -0.62 11.56 -7.67
CA ARG A 154 -1.85 12.12 -7.05
C ARG A 154 -1.47 13.24 -6.06
N GLY A 155 -1.78 14.49 -6.43
CA GLY A 155 -1.65 15.65 -5.55
C GLY A 155 -0.44 16.58 -5.77
N ASP A 156 0.53 16.26 -6.65
CA ASP A 156 1.73 17.10 -6.83
C ASP A 156 1.79 17.85 -8.19
N LYS A 157 2.61 18.92 -8.23
CA LYS A 157 2.84 19.83 -9.38
C LYS A 157 3.48 19.11 -10.60
N GLU A 158 3.55 19.82 -11.72
CA GLU A 158 4.17 19.39 -12.99
C GLU A 158 5.51 18.67 -12.77
N LYS A 159 5.64 17.43 -13.27
CA LYS A 159 6.90 16.67 -13.22
C LYS A 159 7.96 17.33 -14.08
N THR A 160 9.18 17.44 -13.55
CA THR A 160 10.34 17.85 -14.32
C THR A 160 10.68 16.76 -15.35
N ILE A 161 10.88 17.16 -16.61
CA ILE A 161 11.31 16.26 -17.68
C ILE A 161 12.84 16.25 -17.70
N TYR A 162 13.43 15.10 -17.41
CA TYR A 162 14.88 14.94 -17.36
C TYR A 162 15.47 14.37 -18.65
N HIS A 163 14.67 13.62 -19.40
CA HIS A 163 15.11 12.90 -20.60
C HIS A 163 14.12 13.09 -21.75
N ALA A 164 14.61 13.07 -22.98
CA ALA A 164 13.78 13.28 -24.16
C ALA A 164 12.69 12.19 -24.28
N GLU A 165 13.05 10.93 -24.00
CA GLU A 165 12.13 9.79 -24.09
C GLU A 165 10.98 9.93 -23.09
N GLN A 166 11.24 10.47 -21.90
CA GLN A 166 10.24 10.74 -20.86
C GLN A 166 9.21 11.77 -21.33
N GLY A 167 9.67 12.89 -21.89
CA GLY A 167 8.79 13.96 -22.36
C GLY A 167 7.89 13.50 -23.51
N ILE A 168 8.48 12.80 -24.50
CA ILE A 168 7.72 12.26 -25.63
C ILE A 168 6.72 11.19 -25.14
N TYR A 169 7.15 10.30 -24.26
CA TYR A 169 6.28 9.27 -23.69
C TYR A 169 5.05 9.87 -23.01
N TYR A 170 5.20 10.91 -22.17
CA TYR A 170 4.06 11.54 -21.52
C TYR A 170 3.09 12.19 -22.50
N VAL A 171 3.60 12.89 -23.52
CA VAL A 171 2.74 13.50 -24.56
C VAL A 171 1.99 12.42 -25.32
N LEU A 172 2.67 11.36 -25.77
CA LEU A 172 2.03 10.24 -26.47
C LEU A 172 0.98 9.56 -25.60
N SER A 173 1.30 9.30 -24.33
CA SER A 173 0.37 8.68 -23.38
C SER A 173 -0.87 9.54 -23.16
N ARG A 174 -0.69 10.86 -23.02
CA ARG A 174 -1.79 11.83 -22.83
C ARG A 174 -2.73 11.89 -24.04
N TYR A 175 -2.18 11.85 -25.25
CA TYR A 175 -2.95 11.97 -26.48
C TYR A 175 -3.26 10.63 -27.15
N LYS A 176 -2.96 9.49 -26.51
CA LYS A 176 -3.11 8.14 -27.08
C LYS A 176 -4.45 7.89 -27.75
N ASN A 177 -5.55 8.17 -27.04
CA ASN A 177 -6.89 7.95 -27.58
C ASN A 177 -7.19 8.84 -28.78
N ARG A 178 -6.71 10.09 -28.75
CA ARG A 178 -6.88 11.03 -29.86
C ARG A 178 -6.07 10.61 -31.08
N ILE A 179 -4.81 10.23 -30.88
CA ILE A 179 -3.94 9.72 -31.96
C ILE A 179 -4.58 8.48 -32.57
N ASN A 180 -5.07 7.53 -31.76
CA ASN A 180 -5.76 6.35 -32.25
C ASN A 180 -7.02 6.71 -33.07
N ALA A 181 -7.85 7.63 -32.58
CA ALA A 181 -9.04 8.07 -33.31
C ALA A 181 -8.69 8.78 -34.63
N GLU A 182 -7.63 9.58 -34.65
CA GLU A 182 -7.13 10.21 -35.88
C GLU A 182 -6.59 9.15 -36.85
N LEU A 183 -5.86 8.14 -36.36
CA LEU A 183 -5.40 7.01 -37.17
C LEU A 183 -6.56 6.19 -37.75
N GLU A 184 -7.60 5.92 -36.96
CA GLU A 184 -8.80 5.21 -37.42
C GLU A 184 -9.54 5.92 -38.57
N GLY A 185 -9.42 7.24 -38.64
CA GLY A 185 -10.10 8.08 -39.63
C GLY A 185 -9.42 8.19 -41.00
N PHE A 186 -8.24 7.60 -41.20
CA PHE A 186 -7.57 7.59 -42.50
C PHE A 186 -8.10 6.49 -43.43
N ASP A 187 -8.11 6.79 -44.72
CA ASP A 187 -8.31 5.80 -45.78
C ASP A 187 -7.00 5.05 -46.03
N TYR A 188 -6.94 3.79 -45.59
CA TYR A 188 -5.80 2.91 -45.83
C TYR A 188 -5.96 2.15 -47.15
N VAL A 189 -4.84 1.76 -47.76
CA VAL A 189 -4.83 0.96 -49.00
C VAL A 189 -5.46 -0.42 -48.75
N ASP A 190 -5.21 -1.00 -47.58
CA ASP A 190 -5.79 -2.25 -47.09
C ASP A 190 -5.73 -2.30 -45.55
N ASP A 191 -6.38 -3.31 -44.98
CA ASP A 191 -6.45 -3.53 -43.52
C ASP A 191 -5.09 -3.92 -42.91
N ASP A 192 -4.18 -4.50 -43.71
CA ASP A 192 -2.84 -4.90 -43.23
C ASP A 192 -2.00 -3.66 -42.93
N ILE A 193 -2.00 -2.65 -43.81
CA ILE A 193 -1.30 -1.38 -43.56
C ILE A 193 -1.91 -0.63 -42.36
N LYS A 194 -3.24 -0.69 -42.20
CA LYS A 194 -3.91 -0.14 -41.02
C LYS A 194 -3.38 -0.81 -39.75
N GLN A 195 -3.39 -2.14 -39.67
CA GLN A 195 -2.90 -2.88 -38.52
C GLN A 195 -1.41 -2.59 -38.23
N LEU A 196 -0.57 -2.61 -39.26
CA LEU A 196 0.86 -2.29 -39.14
C LEU A 196 1.11 -0.87 -38.61
N THR A 197 0.21 0.08 -38.91
CA THR A 197 0.30 1.46 -38.40
C THR A 197 0.06 1.52 -36.88
N PHE A 198 -0.96 0.81 -36.38
CA PHE A 198 -1.22 0.70 -34.93
C PHE A 198 -0.13 -0.09 -34.21
N ASP A 199 0.39 -1.14 -34.83
CA ASP A 199 1.50 -1.91 -34.29
C ASP A 199 2.78 -1.06 -34.19
N LEU A 200 3.05 -0.21 -35.19
CA LEU A 200 4.16 0.72 -35.17
C LEU A 200 4.02 1.76 -34.04
N LEU A 201 2.83 2.37 -33.89
CA LEU A 201 2.58 3.31 -32.78
C LEU A 201 2.78 2.64 -31.42
N THR A 202 2.23 1.43 -31.26
CA THR A 202 2.38 0.65 -30.03
C THR A 202 3.84 0.29 -29.76
N LYS A 203 4.60 -0.06 -30.80
CA LYS A 203 6.04 -0.32 -30.70
C LYS A 203 6.79 0.93 -30.26
N MET A 204 6.52 2.09 -30.86
CA MET A 204 7.16 3.36 -30.48
C MET A 204 6.87 3.72 -29.02
N GLU A 205 5.63 3.55 -28.55
CA GLU A 205 5.25 3.76 -27.15
C GLU A 205 6.07 2.84 -26.21
N ARG A 206 6.19 1.55 -26.53
CA ARG A 206 6.98 0.59 -25.75
C ARG A 206 8.48 0.93 -25.75
N ASP A 207 9.04 1.28 -26.91
CA ASP A 207 10.47 1.61 -27.03
C ASP A 207 10.82 2.84 -26.18
N LEU A 208 9.95 3.86 -26.19
CA LEU A 208 10.08 5.04 -25.32
C LEU A 208 9.95 4.69 -23.84
N GLN A 209 8.98 3.85 -23.50
CA GLN A 209 8.78 3.35 -22.13
C GLN A 209 10.03 2.64 -21.61
N VAL A 210 10.57 1.70 -22.38
CA VAL A 210 11.79 0.95 -22.02
C VAL A 210 12.99 1.90 -21.89
N GLY A 211 13.17 2.81 -22.85
CA GLY A 211 14.22 3.82 -22.80
C GLY A 211 14.15 4.66 -21.53
N PHE A 212 12.96 5.18 -21.21
CA PHE A 212 12.73 5.97 -20.00
C PHE A 212 13.00 5.18 -18.70
N LEU A 213 12.39 4.01 -18.54
CA LEU A 213 12.53 3.21 -17.31
C LEU A 213 13.95 2.66 -17.11
N SER A 214 14.67 2.38 -18.20
CA SER A 214 16.07 1.94 -18.11
C SER A 214 16.97 3.00 -17.47
N ARG A 215 16.70 4.30 -17.70
CA ARG A 215 17.44 5.41 -17.09
C ARG A 215 17.11 5.60 -15.61
N ARG A 216 15.91 5.22 -15.15
CA ARG A 216 15.50 5.30 -13.74
C ARG A 216 15.94 4.08 -12.92
N SER A 217 16.18 2.96 -13.57
CA SER A 217 16.56 1.70 -12.92
C SER A 217 17.80 1.77 -12.00
N PRO A 218 18.91 2.45 -12.36
CA PRO A 218 20.08 2.53 -11.47
C PRO A 218 19.82 3.30 -10.17
N GLU A 219 19.02 4.37 -10.24
CA GLU A 219 18.62 5.15 -9.07
C GLU A 219 17.70 4.33 -8.16
N MET A 220 16.67 3.71 -8.73
CA MET A 220 15.78 2.80 -7.99
C MET A 220 16.56 1.68 -7.32
N LYS A 221 17.49 1.01 -8.02
CA LYS A 221 18.30 -0.08 -7.44
C LYS A 221 19.11 0.36 -6.21
N ARG A 222 19.63 1.58 -6.23
CA ARG A 222 20.38 2.14 -5.10
C ARG A 222 19.47 2.36 -3.90
N VAL A 223 18.39 3.14 -4.07
CA VAL A 223 17.44 3.44 -2.98
C VAL A 223 16.75 2.19 -2.46
N MET A 224 16.46 1.21 -3.33
CA MET A 224 15.92 -0.09 -2.93
C MET A 224 16.89 -0.87 -2.03
N GLY A 225 18.20 -0.73 -2.24
CA GLY A 225 19.21 -1.32 -1.36
C GLY A 225 19.12 -0.75 0.05
N ASP A 226 19.05 0.57 0.17
CA ASP A 226 18.87 1.25 1.46
C ASP A 226 17.54 0.90 2.11
N TYR A 227 16.45 0.91 1.34
CA TYR A 227 15.12 0.52 1.81
C TYR A 227 15.11 -0.92 2.35
N THR A 228 15.75 -1.86 1.64
CA THR A 228 15.87 -3.25 2.10
C THR A 228 16.65 -3.34 3.41
N ALA A 229 17.75 -2.59 3.54
CA ALA A 229 18.52 -2.54 4.78
C ALA A 229 17.70 -1.97 5.94
N VAL A 230 16.92 -0.91 5.71
CA VAL A 230 16.00 -0.35 6.72
C VAL A 230 14.95 -1.37 7.15
N LEU A 231 14.38 -2.14 6.22
CA LEU A 231 13.43 -3.19 6.57
C LEU A 231 14.10 -4.29 7.41
N ILE A 232 15.34 -4.66 7.10
CA ILE A 232 16.11 -5.62 7.90
C ILE A 232 16.28 -5.09 9.34
N ASP A 233 16.71 -3.84 9.50
CA ASP A 233 16.87 -3.21 10.82
C ASP A 233 15.51 -3.15 11.56
N PHE A 234 14.43 -2.83 10.84
CA PHE A 234 13.09 -2.81 11.40
C PHE A 234 12.69 -4.17 11.97
N PHE A 235 12.87 -5.25 11.20
CA PHE A 235 12.46 -6.59 11.61
C PHE A 235 13.37 -7.23 12.65
N ARG A 236 14.68 -6.92 12.64
CA ARG A 236 15.65 -7.53 13.54
C ARG A 236 15.85 -6.74 14.82
N GLU A 237 15.76 -5.41 14.78
CA GLU A 237 16.12 -4.58 15.93
C GLU A 237 14.92 -3.81 16.49
N HIS A 238 14.14 -3.18 15.62
CA HIS A 238 13.07 -2.30 16.07
C HIS A 238 11.84 -3.05 16.56
N LEU A 239 11.35 -4.01 15.77
CA LEU A 239 10.09 -4.69 16.01
C LEU A 239 10.15 -5.70 17.18
N PRO A 240 11.18 -6.56 17.33
CA PRO A 240 11.18 -7.62 18.35
C PRO A 240 10.89 -7.17 19.79
N PRO A 241 11.47 -6.09 20.34
CA PRO A 241 11.16 -5.65 21.70
C PRO A 241 9.72 -5.12 21.87
N ARG A 242 8.98 -4.89 20.79
CA ARG A 242 7.61 -4.35 20.79
C ARG A 242 6.54 -5.40 20.55
N VAL A 243 6.94 -6.58 20.08
CA VAL A 243 6.03 -7.66 19.66
C VAL A 243 5.07 -8.09 20.75
N GLU A 244 5.54 -8.24 21.99
CA GLU A 244 4.69 -8.67 23.12
C GLU A 244 3.57 -7.64 23.40
N GLN A 245 3.94 -6.36 23.47
CA GLN A 245 2.96 -5.29 23.68
C GLN A 245 1.98 -5.20 22.51
N MET A 246 2.45 -5.36 21.26
CA MET A 246 1.57 -5.39 20.10
C MET A 246 0.61 -6.59 20.14
N ALA A 247 1.09 -7.77 20.54
CA ALA A 247 0.26 -8.96 20.70
C ALA A 247 -0.85 -8.71 21.73
N LYS A 248 -0.50 -8.17 22.89
CA LYS A 248 -1.44 -7.81 23.95
C LYS A 248 -2.52 -6.85 23.47
N VAL A 249 -2.13 -5.74 22.84
CA VAL A 249 -3.09 -4.73 22.36
C VAL A 249 -4.03 -5.33 21.31
N THR A 250 -3.50 -6.08 20.34
CA THR A 250 -4.35 -6.67 19.31
C THR A 250 -5.32 -7.72 19.86
N ILE A 251 -4.89 -8.64 20.74
CA ILE A 251 -5.81 -9.66 21.31
C ILE A 251 -6.95 -8.99 22.07
N ARG A 252 -6.61 -8.02 22.93
CA ARG A 252 -7.59 -7.30 23.73
C ARG A 252 -8.55 -6.48 22.86
N ALA A 253 -8.03 -5.72 21.91
CA ALA A 253 -8.85 -4.86 21.05
C ALA A 253 -9.71 -5.65 20.05
N ALA A 254 -9.30 -6.86 19.68
CA ALA A 254 -10.09 -7.76 18.86
C ALA A 254 -11.11 -8.59 19.65
N GLU A 255 -11.15 -8.45 20.98
CA GLU A 255 -12.10 -9.12 21.89
C GLU A 255 -12.22 -10.64 21.64
N THR A 256 -11.07 -11.28 21.41
CA THR A 256 -11.01 -12.69 21.01
C THR A 256 -11.45 -13.65 22.12
N ALA A 257 -11.28 -13.25 23.38
CA ALA A 257 -11.67 -14.02 24.57
C ALA A 257 -13.11 -13.76 25.05
N GLN A 258 -13.81 -12.75 24.50
CA GLN A 258 -15.15 -12.36 24.96
C GLN A 258 -16.29 -13.16 24.30
N GLN A 259 -15.95 -14.06 23.37
CA GLN A 259 -16.93 -14.89 22.67
C GLN A 259 -17.30 -16.13 23.48
N THR A 260 -18.58 -16.55 23.39
CA THR A 260 -19.11 -17.73 24.09
C THR A 260 -18.33 -19.01 23.79
N ASN A 261 -17.79 -19.12 22.57
CA ASN A 261 -17.02 -20.27 22.11
C ASN A 261 -15.51 -19.99 22.04
N SER A 262 -15.03 -18.97 22.75
CA SER A 262 -13.60 -18.67 22.78
C SER A 262 -12.81 -19.79 23.46
N VAL A 263 -11.58 -19.99 22.98
CA VAL A 263 -10.64 -20.99 23.50
C VAL A 263 -9.27 -20.35 23.65
N SER A 264 -8.50 -20.79 24.64
CA SER A 264 -7.22 -20.18 25.00
C SER A 264 -6.09 -20.37 23.98
N TYR A 265 -6.17 -21.39 23.14
CA TYR A 265 -5.09 -21.73 22.21
C TYR A 265 -5.23 -21.12 20.80
N LYS A 266 -6.37 -20.49 20.46
CA LYS A 266 -6.58 -19.91 19.13
C LYS A 266 -7.59 -18.78 19.05
N VAL A 267 -7.50 -18.00 17.97
CA VAL A 267 -8.48 -17.01 17.54
C VAL A 267 -9.34 -17.59 16.42
N HIS A 268 -10.65 -17.53 16.58
CA HIS A 268 -11.61 -18.03 15.61
C HIS A 268 -11.78 -17.09 14.40
N ALA A 269 -12.28 -17.66 13.29
CA ALA A 269 -12.41 -16.98 12.01
C ALA A 269 -13.35 -15.77 12.04
N ASP A 270 -14.37 -15.79 12.89
CA ASP A 270 -15.30 -14.67 13.13
C ASP A 270 -14.59 -13.45 13.73
N ARG A 271 -13.53 -13.66 14.51
CA ARG A 271 -12.72 -12.59 15.12
C ARG A 271 -11.53 -12.18 14.28
N PHE A 272 -11.18 -12.95 13.24
CA PHE A 272 -10.04 -12.63 12.38
C PHE A 272 -10.08 -11.22 11.76
N PRO A 273 -11.21 -10.67 11.27
CA PRO A 273 -11.22 -9.32 10.71
C PRO A 273 -10.80 -8.23 11.70
N TYR A 274 -11.25 -8.32 12.96
CA TYR A 274 -10.88 -7.38 14.03
C TYR A 274 -9.43 -7.56 14.45
N PHE A 275 -8.99 -8.81 14.60
CA PHE A 275 -7.61 -9.15 14.86
C PHE A 275 -6.67 -8.58 13.79
N ARG A 276 -7.03 -8.77 12.51
CA ARG A 276 -6.28 -8.25 11.36
C ARG A 276 -6.21 -6.74 11.39
N ALA A 277 -7.34 -6.07 11.52
CA ALA A 277 -7.40 -4.60 11.55
C ALA A 277 -6.47 -4.02 12.62
N GLU A 278 -6.51 -4.55 13.83
CA GLU A 278 -5.67 -4.06 14.93
C GLU A 278 -4.20 -4.42 14.77
N TRP A 279 -3.89 -5.62 14.27
CA TRP A 279 -2.51 -5.99 14.00
C TRP A 279 -1.89 -5.14 12.90
N GLU A 280 -2.55 -5.05 11.74
CA GLU A 280 -2.04 -4.27 10.60
C GLU A 280 -1.91 -2.79 10.97
N ARG A 281 -2.85 -2.24 11.76
CA ARG A 281 -2.75 -0.87 12.31
C ARG A 281 -1.49 -0.67 13.12
N LEU A 282 -1.25 -1.50 14.14
CA LEU A 282 -0.06 -1.37 14.99
C LEU A 282 1.22 -1.61 14.19
N PHE A 283 1.21 -2.59 13.28
CA PHE A 283 2.36 -2.93 12.47
C PHE A 283 2.76 -1.80 11.53
N VAL A 284 1.81 -1.23 10.77
CA VAL A 284 2.05 -0.07 9.90
C VAL A 284 2.51 1.14 10.72
N GLN A 285 1.91 1.38 11.89
CA GLN A 285 2.33 2.47 12.76
C GLN A 285 3.80 2.33 13.19
N GLN A 286 4.24 1.13 13.61
CA GLN A 286 5.66 0.92 13.94
C GLN A 286 6.55 1.08 12.72
N MET A 287 6.14 0.53 11.57
CA MET A 287 6.91 0.59 10.34
C MET A 287 7.09 2.03 9.85
N VAL A 288 6.02 2.84 9.79
CA VAL A 288 6.09 4.25 9.39
C VAL A 288 6.96 5.05 10.36
N ASN A 289 6.79 4.84 11.66
CA ASN A 289 7.52 5.58 12.69
C ASN A 289 9.04 5.39 12.63
N PHE A 290 9.48 4.19 12.23
CA PHE A 290 10.90 3.85 12.15
C PHE A 290 11.45 3.98 10.72
N CYS A 291 10.84 3.31 9.75
CA CYS A 291 11.42 3.15 8.42
C CYS A 291 11.53 4.47 7.66
N GLY A 292 10.58 5.40 7.84
CA GLY A 292 10.63 6.71 7.19
C GLY A 292 11.89 7.49 7.60
N ASP A 293 12.10 7.66 8.90
CA ASP A 293 13.26 8.38 9.43
C ASP A 293 14.58 7.65 9.14
N ALA A 294 14.59 6.32 9.31
CA ALA A 294 15.78 5.52 9.07
C ALA A 294 16.22 5.54 7.60
N LEU A 295 15.26 5.54 6.68
CA LEU A 295 15.54 5.71 5.25
C LEU A 295 16.12 7.09 4.99
N MET A 296 15.47 8.16 5.44
CA MET A 296 15.96 9.53 5.24
C MET A 296 17.38 9.71 5.77
N ALA A 297 17.65 9.23 6.98
CA ALA A 297 18.99 9.30 7.59
C ALA A 297 20.07 8.50 6.83
N ARG A 298 19.68 7.46 6.08
CA ARG A 298 20.61 6.72 5.19
C ARG A 298 20.82 7.45 3.87
N LEU A 299 19.75 8.00 3.29
CA LEU A 299 19.84 8.77 2.04
C LEU A 299 20.68 10.03 2.21
N GLU A 300 20.54 10.75 3.34
CA GLU A 300 21.37 11.93 3.68
C GLU A 300 22.87 11.61 3.78
N LYS A 301 23.23 10.39 4.17
CA LYS A 301 24.62 9.94 4.28
C LYS A 301 25.21 9.49 2.95
N THR A 302 24.38 9.29 1.95
CA THR A 302 24.80 8.80 0.65
C THR A 302 25.17 10.00 -0.21
N ASP A 303 26.41 10.04 -0.71
CA ASP A 303 26.98 11.14 -1.53
C ASP A 303 26.45 11.12 -2.99
N HIS A 304 25.16 10.84 -3.16
CA HIS A 304 24.53 10.71 -4.46
C HIS A 304 23.34 11.66 -4.55
N ASP A 305 23.28 12.37 -5.68
CA ASP A 305 22.13 13.18 -6.04
C ASP A 305 20.95 12.26 -6.35
N ILE A 306 20.09 12.04 -5.36
CA ILE A 306 18.85 11.27 -5.48
C ILE A 306 17.74 12.27 -5.70
N ARG A 307 16.90 12.01 -6.71
CA ARG A 307 15.83 12.95 -7.04
C ARG A 307 14.76 12.98 -5.96
N ASP A 308 14.21 14.17 -5.71
CA ASP A 308 13.14 14.38 -4.74
C ASP A 308 11.94 13.48 -5.01
N GLU A 309 11.59 13.23 -6.28
CA GLU A 309 10.47 12.33 -6.62
C GLU A 309 10.72 10.89 -6.19
N THR A 310 11.98 10.44 -6.26
CA THR A 310 12.37 9.11 -5.78
C THR A 310 12.27 9.04 -4.27
N VAL A 311 12.76 10.05 -3.56
CA VAL A 311 12.64 10.12 -2.10
C VAL A 311 11.17 10.12 -1.69
N LYS A 312 10.35 10.98 -2.30
CA LYS A 312 8.90 11.06 -2.07
C LYS A 312 8.21 9.71 -2.29
N PHE A 313 8.57 8.99 -3.35
CA PHE A 313 8.01 7.66 -3.62
C PHE A 313 8.27 6.66 -2.48
N PHE A 314 9.49 6.57 -1.96
CA PHE A 314 9.78 5.61 -0.89
C PHE A 314 9.18 6.01 0.47
N THR A 315 8.73 7.25 0.60
CA THR A 315 7.91 7.72 1.73
C THR A 315 6.40 7.69 1.46
N ASP A 316 5.98 7.18 0.29
CA ASP A 316 4.57 7.11 -0.10
C ASP A 316 3.81 6.04 0.70
N PRO A 317 2.57 6.32 1.16
CA PRO A 317 1.76 5.36 1.92
C PRO A 317 1.54 4.00 1.20
N HIS A 318 1.52 3.96 -0.13
CA HIS A 318 1.36 2.72 -0.90
C HIS A 318 2.55 1.76 -0.69
N VAL A 319 3.76 2.29 -0.54
CA VAL A 319 4.96 1.46 -0.29
C VAL A 319 4.85 0.75 1.06
N PHE A 320 4.38 1.46 2.08
CA PHE A 320 4.10 0.87 3.39
C PHE A 320 2.92 -0.11 3.34
N SER A 321 1.85 0.20 2.61
CA SER A 321 0.71 -0.70 2.43
C SER A 321 1.12 -2.03 1.77
N GLU A 322 1.89 -1.99 0.68
CA GLU A 322 2.36 -3.20 0.00
C GLU A 322 3.29 -4.04 0.87
N THR A 323 4.17 -3.37 1.62
CA THR A 323 5.09 -4.06 2.54
C THR A 323 4.33 -4.73 3.68
N CYS A 324 3.35 -4.03 4.25
CA CYS A 324 2.45 -4.57 5.25
C CYS A 324 1.69 -5.79 4.72
N GLU A 325 1.14 -5.71 3.51
CA GLU A 325 0.42 -6.82 2.89
C GLU A 325 1.28 -8.07 2.83
N VAL A 326 2.49 -7.99 2.26
CA VAL A 326 3.33 -9.17 2.04
C VAL A 326 3.68 -9.84 3.38
N ILE A 327 4.05 -9.04 4.38
CA ILE A 327 4.46 -9.57 5.69
C ILE A 327 3.27 -10.10 6.47
N CYS A 328 2.15 -9.39 6.50
CA CYS A 328 0.96 -9.82 7.24
C CYS A 328 0.33 -11.06 6.61
N ASP A 329 0.24 -11.14 5.28
CA ASP A 329 -0.25 -12.34 4.59
C ASP A 329 0.60 -13.58 4.94
N ALA A 330 1.93 -13.44 4.99
CA ALA A 330 2.84 -14.52 5.36
C ALA A 330 2.75 -14.87 6.85
N LEU A 331 2.58 -13.86 7.71
CA LEU A 331 2.42 -14.06 9.14
C LEU A 331 1.10 -14.77 9.48
N TYR A 332 0.01 -14.43 8.80
CA TYR A 332 -1.29 -15.08 9.03
C TYR A 332 -1.28 -16.53 8.60
N ASP A 333 -0.60 -16.87 7.49
CA ASP A 333 -0.32 -18.26 7.13
C ASP A 333 0.42 -18.99 8.24
N PHE A 334 1.52 -18.40 8.71
CA PHE A 334 2.33 -19.00 9.76
C PHE A 334 1.50 -19.24 11.03
N LEU A 335 0.73 -18.25 11.48
CA LEU A 335 -0.10 -18.38 12.68
C LEU A 335 -1.24 -19.38 12.48
N CYS A 336 -1.78 -19.52 11.27
CA CYS A 336 -2.78 -20.53 10.96
C CYS A 336 -2.18 -21.94 10.96
N LEU A 337 -0.99 -22.12 10.37
CA LEU A 337 -0.25 -23.38 10.38
C LEU A 337 0.14 -23.83 11.79
N GLU A 338 0.47 -22.88 12.67
CA GLU A 338 0.76 -23.13 14.09
C GLU A 338 -0.53 -23.33 14.92
N GLY A 339 -1.71 -23.33 14.30
CA GLY A 339 -3.00 -23.58 14.94
C GLY A 339 -3.52 -22.41 15.78
N PHE A 340 -2.90 -21.23 15.71
CA PHE A 340 -3.27 -20.06 16.49
C PHE A 340 -4.37 -19.22 15.84
N LEU A 341 -4.48 -19.21 14.51
CA LEU A 341 -5.54 -18.50 13.78
C LEU A 341 -6.38 -19.46 12.94
N ASP A 342 -7.70 -19.41 13.12
CA ASP A 342 -8.63 -19.91 12.11
C ASP A 342 -8.85 -18.79 11.08
N LEU A 343 -8.55 -19.05 9.80
CA LEU A 343 -8.72 -18.06 8.73
C LEU A 343 -10.05 -18.29 7.98
N PRO A 344 -10.85 -17.25 7.72
CA PRO A 344 -12.03 -17.34 6.85
C PRO A 344 -11.68 -17.88 5.46
N VAL A 345 -12.58 -18.57 4.77
CA VAL A 345 -12.31 -19.18 3.44
C VAL A 345 -11.81 -18.16 2.40
N ASP A 346 -12.27 -16.92 2.49
CA ASP A 346 -11.99 -15.82 1.58
C ASP A 346 -10.96 -14.80 2.11
N TRP A 347 -10.24 -15.14 3.19
CA TRP A 347 -9.34 -14.20 3.88
C TRP A 347 -8.25 -13.59 2.97
N ARG A 348 -7.97 -14.29 1.86
CA ARG A 348 -6.83 -14.07 0.97
C ARG A 348 -7.17 -13.64 -0.45
N VAL A 349 -8.44 -13.59 -0.84
CA VAL A 349 -8.85 -13.52 -2.26
C VAL A 349 -8.01 -12.50 -3.03
N LYS A 350 -7.02 -13.01 -3.79
CA LYS A 350 -6.12 -12.28 -4.67
C LYS A 350 -6.69 -12.42 -6.06
N LEU A 351 -7.40 -11.39 -6.52
CA LEU A 351 -7.69 -11.30 -7.94
C LEU A 351 -6.40 -10.89 -8.65
N GLY A 352 -5.90 -11.79 -9.50
CA GLY A 352 -4.94 -11.38 -10.52
C GLY A 352 -5.56 -10.21 -11.28
N ARG A 353 -4.86 -9.07 -11.32
CA ARG A 353 -5.23 -7.98 -12.22
C ARG A 353 -5.25 -8.59 -13.63
N ALA A 354 -6.45 -8.67 -14.24
CA ALA A 354 -6.62 -8.93 -15.66
C ALA A 354 -6.01 -7.76 -16.45
#